data_AF-A0A453J7T5-F1
#
_entry.id   AF-A0A453J7T5-F1
#
_cell.length_a   1.000
_cell.length_b   1.000
_cell.length_c   1.000
_cell.angle_alpha   90.00
_cell.angle_beta   90.00
_cell.angle_gamma   90.00
#
_symmetry.space_group_name_H-M   'P 1'
#
loop_
_entity.id
_entity.type
_entity.pdbx_description
1 polymer ?
#
loop_
_entity_poly.entity_id
_entity_poly.type
_entity_poly.pdbx_seq_one_letter_code
_entity_poly.pdbx_strand_id
1 'polypeptide(L)'
;MRAVNGEVVSSKPVGLHKAARVFSRFAAREASRLPAGAGVLVLCAAEAAAELHAFRCARVDPDGEAETEVVQGGDGRRKKRRKTGREATS
;
A
#
# COMPACT_ATOMS: atom_id res chain seq x y z
N MET A 1 -9.10 16.01 -23.91
CA MET A 1 -8.69 14.77 -23.20
C MET A 1 -9.33 13.60 -23.92
N ARG A 2 -8.59 12.53 -24.21
CA ARG A 2 -9.11 11.35 -24.92
C ARG A 2 -9.28 10.22 -23.91
N ALA A 3 -10.50 9.71 -23.76
CA ALA A 3 -10.74 8.52 -22.95
C ALA A 3 -10.02 7.33 -23.59
N VAL A 4 -9.29 6.57 -22.78
CA VAL A 4 -8.67 5.32 -23.21
C VAL A 4 -9.70 4.23 -22.94
N ASN A 5 -10.24 3.63 -24.00
CA ASN A 5 -11.14 2.50 -23.89
C ASN A 5 -10.30 1.22 -23.83
N GLY A 6 -10.44 0.45 -22.76
CA GLY A 6 -9.77 -0.83 -22.57
C GLY A 6 -10.11 -1.43 -21.21
N GLU A 7 -10.28 -2.75 -21.16
CA GLU A 7 -10.47 -3.50 -19.92
C GLU A 7 -9.12 -3.65 -19.21
N VAL A 8 -9.06 -3.34 -17.92
CA VAL A 8 -7.87 -3.60 -17.11
C VAL A 8 -7.87 -5.09 -16.78
N VAL A 9 -7.31 -5.90 -17.68
CA VAL A 9 -7.29 -7.37 -17.60
C VAL A 9 -6.53 -7.87 -16.34
N SER A 10 -5.49 -7.14 -15.92
CA SER A 10 -4.73 -7.42 -14.70
C SER A 10 -3.86 -6.23 -14.35
N SER A 11 -3.88 -5.81 -13.10
CA SER A 11 -2.91 -4.86 -12.56
C SER A 11 -2.30 -5.43 -11.29
N LYS A 12 -1.02 -5.14 -11.04
CA LYS A 12 -0.40 -5.52 -9.76
C LYS A 12 -1.13 -4.76 -8.65
N PRO A 13 -1.66 -5.45 -7.62
CA PRO A 13 -2.32 -4.77 -6.53
C PRO A 13 -1.35 -3.80 -5.84
N VAL A 14 -1.82 -2.59 -5.59
CA VAL A 14 -1.07 -1.58 -4.84
C VAL A 14 -1.39 -1.72 -3.35
N GLY A 15 -0.37 -1.65 -2.49
CA GLY A 15 -0.58 -1.63 -1.04
C GLY A 15 -1.40 -0.41 -0.61
N LEU A 16 -2.30 -0.60 0.36
CA LEU A 16 -3.24 0.44 0.83
C LEU A 16 -2.54 1.73 1.28
N HIS A 17 -1.42 1.64 2.00
CA HIS A 17 -0.64 2.82 2.40
C HIS A 17 -0.10 3.63 1.20
N LYS A 18 0.20 2.96 0.08
CA LYS A 18 0.63 3.63 -1.16
C LYS A 18 -0.56 4.26 -1.86
N ALA A 19 -1.69 3.56 -1.93
CA ALA A 19 -2.94 4.08 -2.49
C ALA A 19 -3.35 5.38 -1.80
N ALA A 20 -3.40 5.40 -0.46
CA ALA A 20 -3.71 6.59 0.33
C ALA A 20 -2.80 7.77 -0.05
N ARG A 21 -1.47 7.56 -0.08
CA ARG A 21 -0.51 8.62 -0.46
C ARG A 21 -0.71 9.13 -1.88
N VAL A 22 -1.01 8.24 -2.84
CA VAL A 22 -1.24 8.62 -4.23
C VAL A 22 -2.52 9.45 -4.34
N PHE A 23 -3.61 9.01 -3.70
CA PHE A 23 -4.88 9.74 -3.69
C PHE A 23 -4.75 11.13 -3.05
N SER A 24 -4.13 11.24 -1.86
CA SER A 24 -3.93 12.56 -1.23
C SER A 24 -3.12 13.51 -2.11
N ARG A 25 -2.03 13.02 -2.72
CA ARG A 25 -1.21 13.83 -3.64
C ARG A 25 -1.97 14.21 -4.91
N PHE A 26 -2.79 13.30 -5.43
CA PHE A 26 -3.58 13.55 -6.62
C PHE A 26 -4.64 14.62 -6.36
N ALA A 27 -5.37 14.52 -5.23
CA ALA A 27 -6.34 15.53 -4.83
C ALA A 27 -5.71 16.91 -4.57
N ALA A 28 -4.51 16.96 -4.00
CA ALA A 28 -3.81 18.21 -3.71
C ALA A 28 -3.12 18.83 -4.94
N ARG A 29 -3.05 18.11 -6.07
CA ARG A 29 -2.32 18.59 -7.25
C ARG A 29 -3.24 19.42 -8.13
N GLU A 30 -2.96 20.71 -8.27
CA GLU A 30 -3.72 21.62 -9.16
C GLU A 30 -3.75 21.14 -10.61
N ALA A 31 -2.65 20.50 -11.08
CA ALA A 31 -2.56 19.93 -12.41
C ALA A 31 -3.43 18.68 -12.64
N SER A 32 -4.10 18.15 -11.60
CA SER A 32 -4.98 16.98 -11.72
C SER A 32 -6.22 17.24 -12.58
N ARG A 33 -6.59 18.51 -12.81
CA ARG A 33 -7.76 18.94 -13.60
C ARG A 33 -9.03 18.19 -13.20
N LEU A 34 -9.18 17.92 -11.90
CA LEU A 34 -10.34 17.25 -11.34
C LEU A 34 -11.60 18.10 -11.57
N PRO A 35 -12.74 17.47 -11.96
CA PRO A 35 -14.03 18.16 -11.96
C PRO A 35 -14.35 18.76 -10.58
N ALA A 36 -15.17 19.81 -10.56
CA ALA A 36 -15.62 20.41 -9.31
C ALA A 36 -16.22 19.35 -8.37
N GLY A 37 -15.77 19.34 -7.11
CA GLY A 37 -16.20 18.37 -6.09
C GLY A 37 -15.52 16.99 -6.15
N ALA A 38 -14.88 16.60 -7.26
CA ALA A 38 -14.20 15.30 -7.35
C ALA A 38 -12.98 15.20 -6.43
N GLY A 39 -12.30 16.32 -6.14
CA GLY A 39 -11.19 16.37 -5.19
C GLY A 39 -11.56 15.86 -3.79
N VAL A 40 -12.78 16.16 -3.32
CA VAL A 40 -13.27 15.70 -2.02
C VAL A 40 -13.44 14.19 -2.01
N LEU A 41 -14.02 13.62 -3.07
CA LEU A 41 -14.19 12.17 -3.18
C LEU A 41 -12.84 11.43 -3.21
N VAL A 42 -11.83 12.00 -3.88
CA VAL A 42 -10.47 11.45 -3.90
C VAL A 42 -9.82 11.53 -2.51
N LEU A 43 -10.07 12.60 -1.74
CA LEU A 43 -9.61 12.69 -0.35
C LEU A 43 -10.28 11.65 0.54
N CYS A 44 -11.59 11.46 0.43
CA CYS A 44 -12.31 10.41 1.17
C CYS A 44 -11.76 9.02 0.83
N ALA A 45 -11.43 8.75 -0.44
CA ALA A 45 -10.79 7.50 -0.84
C ALA A 45 -9.38 7.34 -0.23
N ALA A 46 -8.64 8.43 -0.06
CA ALA A 46 -7.34 8.42 0.60
C ALA A 46 -7.46 8.05 2.09
N GLU A 47 -8.43 8.65 2.78
CA GLU A 47 -8.73 8.41 4.19
C GLU A 47 -9.18 6.97 4.41
N ALA A 48 -10.15 6.48 3.64
CA ALA A 48 -10.62 5.10 3.72
C ALA A 48 -9.49 4.07 3.50
N ALA A 49 -8.59 4.33 2.56
CA ALA A 49 -7.43 3.47 2.33
C ALA A 49 -6.43 3.49 3.51
N ALA A 50 -6.25 4.64 4.16
CA ALA A 50 -5.40 4.77 5.35
C ALA A 50 -6.01 4.07 6.57
N GLU A 51 -7.32 4.22 6.80
CA GLU A 51 -8.05 3.56 7.87
C GLU A 51 -8.04 2.05 7.71
N LEU A 52 -8.31 1.54 6.50
CA LEU A 52 -8.26 0.11 6.24
C LEU A 52 -6.85 -0.46 6.43
N HIS A 53 -5.82 0.31 6.07
CA HIS A 53 -4.44 -0.08 6.34
C HIS A 53 -4.17 -0.16 7.85
N ALA A 54 -4.57 0.85 8.62
CA ALA A 54 -4.42 0.88 10.07
C ALA A 54 -5.17 -0.27 10.75
N PHE A 55 -6.41 -0.53 10.34
CA PHE A 55 -7.22 -1.65 10.81
C PHE A 55 -6.56 -2.99 10.55
N ARG A 56 -6.02 -3.20 9.33
CA ARG A 56 -5.28 -4.41 8.99
C ARG A 56 -4.01 -4.57 9.82
N CYS A 57 -3.26 -3.50 10.04
CA CYS A 57 -2.07 -3.55 10.89
C CYS A 57 -2.40 -3.84 12.36
N ALA A 58 -3.52 -3.31 12.87
CA ALA A 58 -3.93 -3.50 14.26
C ALA A 58 -4.43 -4.93 14.56
N ARG A 59 -4.87 -5.68 13.55
CA ARG A 59 -5.35 -7.07 13.69
C ARG A 59 -4.27 -8.14 13.49
N VAL A 60 -3.05 -7.76 13.13
CA VAL A 60 -1.93 -8.71 13.08
C VAL A 60 -1.36 -8.82 14.49
N ASP A 61 -1.95 -9.71 15.29
CA ASP A 61 -1.36 -10.21 16.53
C ASP A 61 -0.05 -10.97 16.23
N PRO A 62 0.95 -10.99 17.15
CA PRO A 62 2.29 -11.51 16.89
C PRO A 62 2.36 -13.00 16.51
N ASP A 63 1.30 -13.78 16.78
CA ASP A 63 1.18 -15.22 16.46
C ASP A 63 -0.01 -15.55 15.54
N GLY A 64 -0.70 -14.55 14.98
CA GLY A 64 -1.90 -14.74 14.17
C GLY A 64 -1.60 -14.68 12.69
N GLU A 65 -1.61 -15.84 12.03
CA GLU A 65 -1.69 -16.01 10.58
C GLU A 65 -2.57 -14.91 9.96
N ALA A 66 -1.93 -13.90 9.36
CA ALA A 66 -2.66 -12.89 8.60
C ALA A 66 -3.39 -13.66 7.50
N GLU A 67 -4.72 -13.58 7.46
CA GLU A 67 -5.53 -14.12 6.37
C GLU A 67 -5.03 -13.52 5.05
N THR A 68 -4.11 -14.23 4.42
CA THR A 68 -3.61 -13.97 3.08
C THR A 68 -4.61 -14.55 2.11
N GLU A 69 -5.76 -13.90 1.96
CA GLU A 69 -6.43 -13.92 0.67
C GLU A 69 -5.93 -12.75 -0.18
N VAL A 70 -4.65 -12.86 -0.56
CA VAL A 70 -4.25 -13.01 -1.98
C VAL A 70 -2.95 -13.82 -1.96
N VAL A 71 -3.04 -15.11 -2.26
CA VAL A 71 -1.87 -15.88 -2.66
C VAL A 71 -1.37 -15.32 -3.99
N GLN A 72 -0.30 -14.53 -3.94
CA GLN A 72 0.62 -14.36 -5.07
C GLN A 72 2.05 -14.27 -4.56
N GLY A 73 2.79 -15.37 -4.77
CA GLY A 73 4.23 -15.36 -5.01
C GLY A 73 5.08 -15.04 -3.79
N GLY A 74 5.72 -16.07 -3.24
CA GLY A 74 6.59 -15.95 -2.08
C GLY A 74 7.72 -14.95 -2.27
N ASP A 75 8.00 -14.21 -1.21
CA ASP A 75 9.35 -13.73 -0.94
C ASP A 75 9.51 -13.60 0.58
N GLY A 76 9.84 -14.73 1.20
CA GLY A 76 10.18 -14.80 2.61
C GLY A 76 11.43 -13.98 2.88
N ARG A 77 11.27 -12.69 3.18
CA ARG A 77 12.35 -11.87 3.75
C ARG A 77 12.55 -12.22 5.22
N ARG A 78 13.14 -13.40 5.43
CA ARG A 78 13.79 -13.81 6.68
C ARG A 78 14.88 -12.77 6.99
N LYS A 79 14.61 -11.85 7.93
CA LYS A 79 15.62 -10.92 8.46
C LYS A 79 16.77 -11.75 9.04
N LYS A 80 17.88 -11.82 8.30
CA LYS A 80 19.13 -12.46 8.72
C LYS A 80 19.68 -11.68 9.93
N ARG A 81 19.45 -12.21 11.14
CA ARG A 81 20.16 -11.77 12.37
C ARG A 81 21.66 -11.88 12.10
N ARG A 82 22.33 -10.74 11.95
CA ARG A 82 23.80 -10.71 11.89
C ARG A 82 24.32 -11.07 13.29
N LYS A 83 24.77 -12.32 13.45
CA LYS A 83 25.60 -12.75 14.56
C LYS A 83 26.98 -12.15 14.32
N THR A 84 27.30 -11.05 15.00
CA THR A 84 28.67 -10.54 15.08
C THR A 84 29.49 -11.54 15.89
N GLY A 85 30.12 -12.48 15.18
CA GLY A 85 31.25 -13.23 15.71
C GLY A 85 32.42 -12.27 15.83
N ARG A 86 32.85 -12.01 17.07
CA ARG A 86 34.18 -11.47 17.33
C ARG A 86 35.00 -12.66 17.81
N GLU A 87 35.67 -13.31 16.87
CA GLU A 87 36.75 -14.24 17.18
C GLU A 87 37.91 -13.46 17.81
N ALA A 88 38.52 -14.10 18.78
CA ALA A 88 39.68 -13.64 19.52
C ALA A 88 40.91 -13.47 18.60
N THR A 89 41.79 -12.53 18.94
CA THR A 89 43.24 -12.61 18.71
C THR A 89 43.93 -11.48 19.48
N SER A 90 44.48 -11.82 20.66
CA SER A 90 45.81 -11.47 21.19
C SER A 90 45.83 -11.76 22.68
#